data_AF-A0A416VPY5-F1
#
_entry.id   AF-A0A416VPY5-F1
#
_cell.length_a   1.000
_cell.length_b   1.000
_cell.length_c   1.000
_cell.angle_alpha   90.00
_cell.angle_beta   90.00
_cell.angle_gamma   90.00
#
_symmetry.space_group_name_H-M   'P 1'
#
loop_
_entity.id
_entity.type
_entity.pdbx_description
1 polymer ?
#
loop_
_entity_poly.entity_id
_entity_poly.type
_entity_poly.pdbx_seq_one_letter_code
_entity_poly.pdbx_strand_id
1 'polypeptide(L)'
;MCNINTHTPLEILNKLAMIFETSREERNLSKLKEGLDLSTKVDISQFNKSEKCRFHYFVANGWSYVLSLKYDSPENAELFSTEYEKEIYHLRVALHFIDDVKAMDACQVLTNLGCAFSHIGRYAEAQYYFNWALNINSDFGMALGNKGYGLYRYARELFDGTHQFIFLQYARKYLLEASEKKDVYPEVGYGFHELANHIASSYPSELLDDYKVYPDILADCTEEDKDYRLWCIDNVLFLNPLNDVIRQNIVARDILHTPAMTLKREDKPIYQSIFNQIKQEFVTARFFFYDGAYNDRKHFSNREVTLYSVFDMPLYSINIEKVKIAFRLCYSIFDKIAYLLNIYLKLGIDKNKVSFRNIWHKSGNVKNPIRTEIFNEHNLALRGLFWLSKDLDEKSGSPIEPEAKEIATIRNYIEHKSFKVVEVKNMYWDEAPETYEIEQDAFYDKTLRLLRLTRSALLYLSLAIYEEESYKTPLEGGIRTIEMELLQNS
;
A
#
# COMPACT_ATOMS: atom_id res chain seq x y z
N MET A 1 -23.12 28.99 -19.24
CA MET A 1 -22.41 28.99 -17.94
C MET A 1 -21.28 29.99 -18.03
N CYS A 2 -21.13 30.86 -17.03
CA CYS A 2 -19.97 31.74 -16.92
C CYS A 2 -18.70 30.87 -16.86
N ASN A 3 -17.61 31.25 -17.54
CA ASN A 3 -16.36 30.50 -17.53
C ASN A 3 -15.84 30.41 -16.08
N ILE A 4 -15.72 29.21 -15.50
CA ILE A 4 -15.35 29.06 -14.09
C ILE A 4 -14.00 29.70 -13.77
N ASN A 5 -13.10 29.75 -14.75
CA ASN A 5 -11.75 30.29 -14.62
C ASN A 5 -11.69 31.83 -14.54
N THR A 6 -12.83 32.53 -14.62
CA THR A 6 -12.89 33.98 -14.34
C THR A 6 -12.96 34.31 -12.85
N HIS A 7 -13.14 33.31 -12.00
CA HIS A 7 -13.21 33.47 -10.55
C HIS A 7 -11.83 33.28 -9.92
N THR A 8 -11.64 33.85 -8.73
CA THR A 8 -10.44 33.60 -7.93
C THR A 8 -10.37 32.13 -7.49
N PRO A 9 -9.17 31.57 -7.22
CA PRO A 9 -9.03 30.20 -6.71
C PRO A 9 -9.91 29.90 -5.50
N LEU A 10 -10.00 30.83 -4.53
CA LEU A 10 -10.83 30.68 -3.34
C LEU A 10 -12.34 30.60 -3.68
N GLU A 11 -12.82 31.43 -4.61
CA GLU A 11 -14.21 31.37 -5.06
C GLU A 11 -14.53 30.06 -5.78
N ILE A 12 -13.59 29.54 -6.58
CA ILE A 12 -13.73 28.23 -7.25
C ILE A 12 -13.81 27.12 -6.21
N LEU A 13 -12.91 27.11 -5.24
CA LEU A 13 -12.89 26.13 -4.14
C LEU A 13 -14.19 26.14 -3.34
N ASN A 14 -14.67 27.33 -2.95
CA ASN A 14 -15.92 27.48 -2.21
C ASN A 14 -17.12 27.00 -3.02
N LYS A 15 -17.17 27.28 -4.32
CA LYS A 15 -18.23 26.81 -5.21
C LYS A 15 -18.23 25.29 -5.33
N LEU A 16 -17.08 24.66 -5.54
CA LEU A 16 -16.98 23.20 -5.64
C LEU A 16 -17.35 22.52 -4.33
N ALA A 17 -16.86 23.02 -3.19
CA ALA A 17 -17.23 22.50 -1.87
C ALA A 17 -18.74 22.56 -1.65
N MET A 18 -19.37 23.72 -1.92
CA MET A 18 -20.82 23.88 -1.79
C MET A 18 -21.58 22.94 -2.73
N ILE A 19 -21.15 22.79 -3.99
CA ILE A 19 -21.79 21.86 -4.94
C ILE A 19 -21.72 20.42 -4.40
N PHE A 20 -20.55 19.96 -3.94
CA PHE A 20 -20.39 18.58 -3.48
C PHE A 20 -21.15 18.30 -2.19
N GLU A 21 -21.06 19.18 -1.18
CA GLU A 21 -21.76 19.00 0.10
C GLU A 21 -23.29 19.05 -0.08
N THR A 22 -23.82 20.07 -0.75
CA THR A 22 -25.27 20.17 -1.00
C THR A 22 -25.78 18.99 -1.84
N SER A 23 -25.03 18.56 -2.85
CA SER A 23 -25.45 17.40 -3.66
C SER A 23 -25.42 16.08 -2.88
N ARG A 24 -24.47 15.91 -1.94
CA ARG A 24 -24.45 14.76 -1.01
C ARG A 24 -25.68 14.77 -0.10
N GLU A 25 -25.96 15.91 0.54
CA GLU A 25 -27.10 16.09 1.46
C GLU A 25 -28.45 15.86 0.76
N GLU A 26 -28.61 16.40 -0.45
CA GLU A 26 -29.80 16.18 -1.28
C GLU A 26 -29.85 14.78 -1.92
N ARG A 27 -28.81 13.95 -1.74
CA ARG A 27 -28.62 12.66 -2.44
C ARG A 27 -28.75 12.77 -3.96
N ASN A 28 -28.31 13.88 -4.54
CA ASN A 28 -28.46 14.20 -5.96
C ASN A 28 -27.23 13.79 -6.78
N LEU A 29 -27.27 12.57 -7.32
CA LEU A 29 -26.19 12.01 -8.13
C LEU A 29 -25.92 12.81 -9.43
N SER A 30 -26.94 13.44 -10.03
CA SER A 30 -26.75 14.25 -11.25
C SER A 30 -25.93 15.49 -10.95
N LYS A 31 -26.28 16.23 -9.90
CA LYS A 31 -25.56 17.45 -9.49
C LYS A 31 -24.12 17.14 -9.06
N LEU A 32 -23.87 16.01 -8.38
CA LEU A 32 -22.50 15.56 -8.08
C LEU A 32 -21.68 15.38 -9.37
N LYS A 33 -22.24 14.67 -10.36
CA LYS A 33 -21.57 14.45 -11.65
C LYS A 33 -21.33 15.75 -12.41
N GLU A 34 -22.27 16.70 -12.37
CA GLU A 34 -22.09 18.03 -12.94
C GLU A 34 -20.95 18.81 -12.25
N GLY A 35 -20.85 18.73 -10.92
CA GLY A 35 -19.74 19.31 -10.16
C GLY A 35 -18.38 18.68 -10.50
N LEU A 36 -18.34 17.36 -10.67
CA LEU A 36 -17.14 16.64 -11.11
C LEU A 36 -16.75 17.02 -12.54
N ASP A 37 -17.69 17.09 -13.48
CA ASP A 37 -17.44 17.57 -14.85
C ASP A 37 -16.91 19.01 -14.85
N LEU A 38 -17.51 19.88 -14.03
CA LEU A 38 -17.05 21.27 -13.85
C LEU A 38 -15.61 21.32 -13.34
N SER A 39 -15.23 20.45 -12.40
CA SER A 39 -13.87 20.40 -11.85
C SER A 39 -12.80 20.11 -12.93
N THR A 40 -13.14 19.34 -13.97
CA THR A 40 -12.20 19.04 -15.07
C THR A 40 -11.88 20.26 -15.94
N LYS A 41 -12.69 21.32 -15.86
CA LYS A 41 -12.55 22.56 -16.63
C LYS A 41 -11.80 23.65 -15.87
N VAL A 42 -11.45 23.40 -14.60
CA VAL A 42 -10.74 24.36 -13.75
C VAL A 42 -9.26 24.39 -14.13
N ASP A 43 -8.76 25.58 -14.45
CA ASP A 43 -7.35 25.85 -14.61
C ASP A 43 -6.72 26.12 -13.24
N ILE A 44 -5.95 25.15 -12.75
CA ILE A 44 -5.25 25.22 -11.47
C ILE A 44 -3.84 25.84 -11.57
N SER A 45 -3.44 26.36 -12.73
CA SER A 45 -2.12 27.01 -12.90
C SER A 45 -1.93 28.20 -11.96
N GLN A 46 -2.99 28.96 -11.73
CA GLN A 46 -3.03 30.10 -10.82
C GLN A 46 -3.17 29.74 -9.32
N PHE A 47 -3.37 28.46 -8.99
CA PHE A 47 -3.55 28.02 -7.60
C PHE A 47 -2.18 27.87 -6.93
N ASN A 48 -2.06 28.34 -5.69
CA ASN A 48 -0.91 28.02 -4.84
C ASN A 48 -0.97 26.55 -4.37
N LYS A 49 0.11 26.06 -3.73
CA LYS A 49 0.20 24.65 -3.30
C LYS A 49 -0.91 24.24 -2.33
N SER A 50 -1.20 25.09 -1.35
CA SER A 50 -2.28 24.89 -0.37
C SER A 50 -3.66 24.78 -1.04
N GLU A 51 -3.91 25.65 -2.02
CA GLU A 51 -5.15 25.65 -2.81
C GLU A 51 -5.24 24.42 -3.74
N LYS A 52 -4.13 23.97 -4.32
CA LYS A 52 -4.06 22.72 -5.09
C LYS A 52 -4.39 21.52 -4.21
N CYS A 53 -3.83 21.44 -3.00
CA CYS A 53 -4.16 20.40 -2.04
C CYS A 53 -5.68 20.34 -1.80
N ARG A 54 -6.29 21.48 -1.47
CA ARG A 54 -7.73 21.57 -1.20
C ARG A 54 -8.59 21.26 -2.41
N PHE A 55 -8.20 21.72 -3.59
CA PHE A 55 -8.90 21.41 -4.84
C PHE A 55 -8.97 19.91 -5.06
N HIS A 56 -7.83 19.23 -5.00
CA HIS A 56 -7.76 17.78 -5.21
C HIS A 56 -8.50 17.03 -4.10
N TYR A 57 -8.41 17.46 -2.85
CA TYR A 57 -9.19 16.90 -1.74
C TYR A 57 -10.72 17.02 -1.98
N PHE A 58 -11.22 18.17 -2.42
CA PHE A 58 -12.65 18.34 -2.72
C PHE A 58 -13.11 17.47 -3.89
N VAL A 59 -12.31 17.36 -4.95
CA VAL A 59 -12.64 16.48 -6.09
C VAL A 59 -12.66 15.02 -5.65
N ALA A 60 -11.72 14.59 -4.80
CA ALA A 60 -11.75 13.25 -4.23
C ALA A 60 -13.01 12.97 -3.41
N ASN A 61 -13.40 13.91 -2.53
CA ASN A 61 -14.65 13.78 -1.77
C ASN A 61 -15.88 13.71 -2.69
N GLY A 62 -15.90 14.47 -3.79
CA GLY A 62 -16.95 14.35 -4.80
C GLY A 62 -17.08 12.94 -5.37
N TRP A 63 -15.96 12.27 -5.69
CA TRP A 63 -15.96 10.86 -6.13
C TRP A 63 -16.38 9.90 -5.02
N SER A 64 -15.93 10.13 -3.79
CA SER A 64 -16.36 9.38 -2.59
C SER A 64 -17.87 9.45 -2.38
N TYR A 65 -18.47 10.64 -2.57
CA TYR A 65 -19.92 10.82 -2.45
C TYR A 65 -20.69 10.09 -3.56
N VAL A 66 -20.15 10.03 -4.78
CA VAL A 66 -20.72 9.21 -5.86
C VAL A 66 -20.76 7.74 -5.46
N LEU A 67 -19.68 7.21 -4.87
CA LEU A 67 -19.65 5.84 -4.34
C LEU A 67 -20.74 5.62 -3.29
N SER A 68 -20.85 6.51 -2.29
CA SER A 68 -21.84 6.37 -1.21
C SER A 68 -23.31 6.48 -1.65
N LEU A 69 -23.57 7.11 -2.80
CA LEU A 69 -24.94 7.22 -3.34
C LEU A 69 -25.28 6.10 -4.32
N LYS A 70 -24.26 5.46 -4.92
CA LYS A 70 -24.43 4.38 -5.90
C LYS A 70 -24.51 3.01 -5.24
N TYR A 71 -23.86 2.83 -4.09
CA TYR A 71 -23.77 1.56 -3.39
C TYR A 71 -24.24 1.70 -1.94
N ASP A 72 -24.91 0.67 -1.41
CA ASP A 72 -25.34 0.64 0.00
C ASP A 72 -24.16 0.65 0.97
N SER A 73 -23.02 0.11 0.53
CA SER A 73 -21.74 0.17 1.21
C SER A 73 -20.63 0.37 0.18
N PRO A 74 -19.61 1.22 0.41
CA PRO A 74 -18.47 1.36 -0.50
C PRO A 74 -17.77 0.03 -0.81
N GLU A 75 -17.80 -0.93 0.11
CA GLU A 75 -17.27 -2.29 -0.05
C GLU A 75 -17.96 -3.09 -1.16
N ASN A 76 -19.24 -2.83 -1.39
CA ASN A 76 -20.06 -3.50 -2.41
C ASN A 76 -19.81 -2.93 -3.81
N ALA A 77 -19.01 -1.87 -3.93
CA ALA A 77 -18.63 -1.35 -5.23
C ALA A 77 -17.90 -2.42 -6.04
N GLU A 78 -18.20 -2.44 -7.34
CA GLU A 78 -17.61 -3.36 -8.29
C GLU A 78 -16.07 -3.30 -8.26
N LEU A 79 -15.42 -4.40 -8.63
CA LEU A 79 -13.96 -4.49 -8.73
C LEU A 79 -13.39 -3.35 -9.59
N PHE A 80 -14.09 -2.99 -10.67
CA PHE A 80 -13.78 -1.82 -11.49
C PHE A 80 -14.63 -0.65 -11.06
N SER A 81 -14.00 0.31 -10.42
CA SER A 81 -14.66 1.56 -10.08
C SER A 81 -13.77 2.71 -10.53
N THR A 82 -14.21 3.38 -11.58
CA THR A 82 -13.64 4.67 -11.99
C THR A 82 -13.69 5.66 -10.83
N GLU A 83 -14.73 5.56 -9.99
CA GLU A 83 -14.88 6.40 -8.81
C GLU A 83 -13.72 6.18 -7.81
N TYR A 84 -13.37 4.93 -7.47
CA TYR A 84 -12.17 4.66 -6.66
C TYR A 84 -10.87 5.08 -7.36
N GLU A 85 -10.72 4.81 -8.66
CA GLU A 85 -9.52 5.22 -9.40
C GLU A 85 -9.32 6.75 -9.31
N LYS A 86 -10.40 7.52 -9.42
CA LYS A 86 -10.36 8.98 -9.36
C LYS A 86 -10.23 9.51 -7.94
N GLU A 87 -10.96 8.96 -6.96
CA GLU A 87 -10.83 9.31 -5.55
C GLU A 87 -9.36 9.16 -5.09
N ILE A 88 -8.77 7.99 -5.32
CA ILE A 88 -7.39 7.68 -4.91
C ILE A 88 -6.39 8.56 -5.66
N TYR A 89 -6.55 8.74 -6.97
CA TYR A 89 -5.68 9.62 -7.75
C TYR A 89 -5.68 11.03 -7.18
N HIS A 90 -6.86 11.63 -6.97
CA HIS A 90 -6.96 12.99 -6.45
C HIS A 90 -6.41 13.10 -5.03
N LEU A 91 -6.67 12.13 -4.14
CA LEU A 91 -6.07 12.11 -2.79
C LEU A 91 -4.55 12.01 -2.83
N ARG A 92 -3.97 11.21 -3.74
CA ARG A 92 -2.52 11.14 -3.93
C ARG A 92 -1.94 12.41 -4.51
N VAL A 93 -2.63 13.09 -5.43
CA VAL A 93 -2.17 14.41 -5.88
C VAL A 93 -2.24 15.42 -4.74
N ALA A 94 -3.30 15.42 -3.92
CA ALA A 94 -3.35 16.24 -2.71
C ALA A 94 -2.20 15.92 -1.74
N LEU A 95 -1.84 14.63 -1.62
CA LEU A 95 -0.74 14.16 -0.78
C LEU A 95 0.60 14.87 -1.09
N HIS A 96 0.85 15.27 -2.35
CA HIS A 96 2.08 15.98 -2.75
C HIS A 96 2.17 17.42 -2.20
N PHE A 97 1.07 17.95 -1.66
CA PHE A 97 0.97 19.33 -1.17
C PHE A 97 0.62 19.40 0.32
N ILE A 98 0.70 18.29 1.06
CA ILE A 98 0.22 18.23 2.45
C ILE A 98 1.02 19.10 3.41
N ASP A 99 2.30 19.32 3.12
CA ASP A 99 3.17 20.17 3.95
C ASP A 99 2.80 21.66 3.83
N ASP A 100 2.01 22.02 2.80
CA ASP A 100 1.54 23.39 2.54
C ASP A 100 0.13 23.68 3.10
N VAL A 101 -0.45 22.76 3.88
CA VAL A 101 -1.78 22.93 4.51
C VAL A 101 -1.71 22.83 6.04
N LYS A 102 -2.81 23.17 6.72
CA LYS A 102 -2.91 23.01 8.17
C LYS A 102 -2.93 21.52 8.52
N ALA A 103 -2.44 21.17 9.72
CA ALA A 103 -2.44 19.80 10.24
C ALA A 103 -3.81 19.09 10.08
N MET A 104 -4.91 19.79 10.36
CA MET A 104 -6.27 19.25 10.19
C MET A 104 -6.57 18.85 8.74
N ASP A 105 -6.24 19.72 7.77
CA ASP A 105 -6.46 19.47 6.34
C ASP A 105 -5.60 18.28 5.87
N ALA A 106 -4.34 18.19 6.34
CA ALA A 106 -3.45 17.08 6.03
C ALA A 106 -3.98 15.75 6.60
N CYS A 107 -4.42 15.74 7.86
CA CYS A 107 -5.02 14.56 8.50
C CYS A 107 -6.28 14.10 7.77
N GLN A 108 -7.11 15.00 7.25
CA GLN A 108 -8.29 14.65 6.45
C GLN A 108 -7.91 13.94 5.14
N VAL A 109 -6.92 14.46 4.40
CA VAL A 109 -6.42 13.82 3.17
C VAL A 109 -5.90 12.41 3.47
N LEU A 110 -5.07 12.26 4.50
CA LEU A 110 -4.48 10.98 4.89
C LEU A 110 -5.54 9.98 5.35
N THR A 111 -6.50 10.40 6.18
CA THR A 111 -7.59 9.52 6.64
C THR A 111 -8.47 9.08 5.47
N ASN A 112 -8.85 9.97 4.56
CA ASN A 112 -9.65 9.58 3.39
C ASN A 112 -8.89 8.63 2.47
N LEU A 113 -7.57 8.83 2.32
CA LEU A 113 -6.72 7.89 1.58
C LEU A 113 -6.67 6.53 2.26
N GLY A 114 -6.54 6.49 3.60
CA GLY A 114 -6.63 5.25 4.37
C GLY A 114 -7.98 4.53 4.18
N CYS A 115 -9.09 5.26 4.23
CA CYS A 115 -10.44 4.70 3.99
C CYS A 115 -10.58 4.13 2.58
N ALA A 116 -10.20 4.89 1.55
CA ALA A 116 -10.25 4.45 0.16
C ALA A 116 -9.46 3.15 -0.04
N PHE A 117 -8.24 3.06 0.53
CA PHE A 117 -7.41 1.86 0.48
C PHE A 117 -8.04 0.67 1.22
N SER A 118 -8.62 0.90 2.40
CA SER A 118 -9.34 -0.13 3.15
C SER A 118 -10.50 -0.73 2.33
N HIS A 119 -11.30 0.12 1.68
CA HIS A 119 -12.44 -0.32 0.88
C HIS A 119 -12.04 -1.18 -0.33
N ILE A 120 -10.92 -0.88 -0.97
CA ILE A 120 -10.40 -1.66 -2.13
C ILE A 120 -9.56 -2.89 -1.73
N GLY A 121 -9.53 -3.22 -0.44
CA GLY A 121 -8.82 -4.41 0.08
C GLY A 121 -7.32 -4.21 0.30
N ARG A 122 -6.84 -2.96 0.32
CA ARG A 122 -5.45 -2.61 0.61
C ARG A 122 -5.28 -2.17 2.07
N TYR A 123 -5.61 -3.07 2.99
CA TYR A 123 -5.65 -2.79 4.43
C TYR A 123 -4.28 -2.50 5.06
N ALA A 124 -3.16 -3.03 4.52
CA ALA A 124 -1.83 -2.73 5.06
C ALA A 124 -1.45 -1.26 4.81
N GLU A 125 -1.64 -0.77 3.58
CA GLU A 125 -1.43 0.65 3.26
C GLU A 125 -2.45 1.56 3.93
N ALA A 126 -3.69 1.10 4.16
CA ALA A 126 -4.67 1.86 4.94
C ALA A 126 -4.11 2.20 6.34
N GLN A 127 -3.53 1.21 7.04
CA GLN A 127 -2.90 1.43 8.34
C GLN A 127 -1.71 2.40 8.27
N TYR A 128 -0.93 2.39 7.18
CA TYR A 128 0.14 3.36 6.98
C TYR A 128 -0.39 4.81 6.98
N TYR A 129 -1.45 5.10 6.22
CA TYR A 129 -2.00 6.45 6.15
C TYR A 129 -2.68 6.89 7.45
N PHE A 130 -3.39 5.98 8.14
CA PHE A 130 -3.93 6.31 9.46
C PHE A 130 -2.83 6.60 10.48
N ASN A 131 -1.76 5.82 10.49
CA ASN A 131 -0.60 6.09 11.35
C ASN A 131 0.06 7.43 11.01
N TRP A 132 0.19 7.78 9.73
CA TRP A 132 0.73 9.07 9.32
C TRP A 132 -0.16 10.22 9.80
N ALA A 133 -1.49 10.12 9.64
CA ALA A 133 -2.41 11.13 10.17
C ALA A 133 -2.27 11.31 11.68
N LEU A 134 -2.11 10.21 12.43
CA LEU A 134 -1.94 10.23 13.89
C LEU A 134 -0.56 10.71 14.35
N ASN A 135 0.47 10.59 13.51
CA ASN A 135 1.77 11.21 13.77
C ASN A 135 1.72 12.74 13.63
N ILE A 136 0.85 13.27 12.76
CA ILE A 136 0.61 14.71 12.60
C ILE A 136 -0.27 15.24 13.74
N ASN A 137 -1.35 14.51 14.05
CA ASN A 137 -2.26 14.83 15.14
C ASN A 137 -2.77 13.56 15.81
N SER A 138 -2.20 13.22 16.97
CA SER A 138 -2.53 12.00 17.73
C SER A 138 -3.97 11.96 18.24
N ASP A 139 -4.63 13.12 18.35
CA ASP A 139 -6.00 13.25 18.85
C ASP A 139 -7.06 13.32 17.74
N PHE A 140 -6.68 13.15 16.47
CA PHE A 140 -7.62 13.20 15.35
C PHE A 140 -8.57 11.99 15.37
N GLY A 141 -9.79 12.19 15.87
CA GLY A 141 -10.74 11.13 16.20
C GLY A 141 -11.19 10.33 14.98
N MET A 142 -11.33 10.99 13.83
CA MET A 142 -11.64 10.29 12.58
C MET A 142 -10.53 9.34 12.13
N ALA A 143 -9.24 9.68 12.33
CA ALA A 143 -8.15 8.74 12.04
C ALA A 143 -8.12 7.57 13.04
N LEU A 144 -8.33 7.83 14.34
CA LEU A 144 -8.40 6.78 15.36
C LEU A 144 -9.51 5.77 15.04
N GLY A 145 -10.72 6.24 14.78
CA GLY A 145 -11.86 5.37 14.54
C GLY A 145 -11.72 4.56 13.26
N ASN A 146 -11.27 5.19 12.17
CA ASN A 146 -11.02 4.47 10.91
C ASN A 146 -9.83 3.51 10.99
N LYS A 147 -8.79 3.83 11.80
CA LYS A 147 -7.72 2.89 12.13
C LYS A 147 -8.28 1.66 12.83
N GLY A 148 -9.09 1.87 13.87
CA GLY A 148 -9.75 0.79 14.61
C GLY A 148 -10.64 -0.07 13.72
N TYR A 149 -11.49 0.55 12.90
CA TYR A 149 -12.32 -0.14 11.90
C TYR A 149 -11.48 -0.93 10.89
N GLY A 150 -10.41 -0.34 10.38
CA GLY A 150 -9.48 -1.01 9.47
C GLY A 150 -8.78 -2.21 10.09
N LEU A 151 -8.38 -2.13 11.37
CA LEU A 151 -7.79 -3.26 12.10
C LEU A 151 -8.79 -4.38 12.35
N TYR A 152 -10.04 -4.03 12.68
CA TYR A 152 -11.12 -5.01 12.81
C TYR A 152 -11.32 -5.79 11.50
N ARG A 153 -11.32 -5.10 10.37
CA ARG A 153 -11.41 -5.74 9.05
C ARG A 153 -10.18 -6.58 8.74
N TYR A 154 -8.98 -6.04 8.97
CA TYR A 154 -7.73 -6.76 8.72
C TYR A 154 -7.65 -8.04 9.58
N ALA A 155 -8.13 -8.03 10.83
CA ALA A 155 -8.17 -9.22 11.67
C ALA A 155 -8.88 -10.41 10.98
N ARG A 156 -9.93 -10.16 10.20
CA ARG A 156 -10.71 -11.22 9.55
C ARG A 156 -9.95 -11.96 8.45
N GLU A 157 -8.94 -11.32 7.88
CA GLU A 157 -8.13 -11.86 6.78
C GLU A 157 -6.97 -12.71 7.28
N LEU A 158 -6.59 -12.57 8.56
CA LEU A 158 -5.46 -13.30 9.15
C LEU A 158 -5.87 -14.73 9.47
N PHE A 159 -4.96 -15.69 9.25
CA PHE A 159 -5.22 -17.10 9.58
C PHE A 159 -4.65 -17.56 10.93
N ASP A 160 -3.87 -16.72 11.62
CA ASP A 160 -3.36 -17.00 12.96
C ASP A 160 -4.29 -16.39 14.02
N GLY A 161 -4.93 -17.23 14.84
CA GLY A 161 -5.91 -16.79 15.84
C GLY A 161 -5.32 -15.89 16.94
N THR A 162 -4.02 -16.01 17.24
CA THR A 162 -3.36 -15.11 18.21
C THR A 162 -3.18 -13.72 17.60
N HIS A 163 -2.77 -13.65 16.35
CA HIS A 163 -2.67 -12.38 15.62
C HIS A 163 -4.05 -11.75 15.44
N GLN A 164 -5.08 -12.53 15.06
CA GLN A 164 -6.46 -12.05 14.99
C GLN A 164 -6.88 -11.37 16.29
N PHE A 165 -6.66 -12.04 17.43
CA PHE A 165 -6.97 -11.48 18.75
C PHE A 165 -6.24 -10.17 19.00
N ILE A 166 -4.92 -10.09 18.74
CA ILE A 166 -4.15 -8.85 18.94
C ILE A 166 -4.69 -7.72 18.05
N PHE A 167 -5.02 -8.00 16.79
CA PHE A 167 -5.62 -7.00 15.90
C PHE A 167 -6.96 -6.51 16.43
N LEU A 168 -7.84 -7.40 16.90
CA LEU A 168 -9.12 -7.05 17.50
C LEU A 168 -8.95 -6.26 18.81
N GLN A 169 -7.94 -6.59 19.61
CA GLN A 169 -7.58 -5.87 20.83
C GLN A 169 -7.27 -4.40 20.53
N TYR A 170 -6.36 -4.15 19.58
CA TYR A 170 -6.01 -2.79 19.16
C TYR A 170 -7.14 -2.11 18.38
N ALA A 171 -7.95 -2.85 17.61
CA ALA A 171 -9.14 -2.31 16.96
C ALA A 171 -10.09 -1.70 17.99
N ARG A 172 -10.46 -2.48 19.03
CA ARG A 172 -11.31 -2.01 20.12
C ARG A 172 -10.72 -0.80 20.83
N LYS A 173 -9.41 -0.80 21.10
CA LYS A 173 -8.70 0.34 21.71
C LYS A 173 -8.99 1.65 20.97
N TYR A 174 -8.71 1.68 19.67
CA TYR A 174 -8.82 2.90 18.89
C TYR A 174 -10.28 3.30 18.64
N LEU A 175 -11.20 2.33 18.53
CA LEU A 175 -12.63 2.59 18.40
C LEU A 175 -13.21 3.27 19.65
N LEU A 176 -12.88 2.76 20.84
CA LEU A 176 -13.31 3.37 22.11
C LEU A 176 -12.73 4.78 22.24
N GLU A 177 -11.43 4.94 22.00
CA GLU A 177 -10.78 6.24 22.08
C GLU A 177 -11.40 7.25 21.10
N ALA A 178 -11.68 6.84 19.86
CA ALA A 178 -12.33 7.69 18.86
C ALA A 178 -13.76 8.10 19.24
N SER A 179 -14.52 7.20 19.87
CA SER A 179 -15.92 7.46 20.27
C SER A 179 -16.07 8.59 21.30
N GLU A 180 -14.99 8.94 22.00
CA GLU A 180 -14.95 10.00 23.00
C GLU A 180 -14.42 11.34 22.44
N LYS A 181 -13.94 11.38 21.19
CA LYS A 181 -13.35 12.59 20.61
C LYS A 181 -14.43 13.54 20.09
N LYS A 182 -14.18 14.85 20.26
CA LYS A 182 -15.13 15.92 19.91
C LYS A 182 -15.20 16.23 18.42
N ASP A 183 -14.18 15.85 17.65
CA ASP A 183 -14.09 16.04 16.20
C ASP A 183 -14.76 14.90 15.42
N VAL A 184 -15.33 13.91 16.12
CA VAL A 184 -16.13 12.82 15.54
C VAL A 184 -17.61 13.18 15.65
N TYR A 185 -18.34 13.06 14.55
CA TYR A 185 -19.79 13.24 14.54
C TYR A 185 -20.48 12.23 15.47
N PRO A 186 -21.51 12.61 16.25
CA PRO A 186 -22.15 11.71 17.22
C PRO A 186 -22.60 10.36 16.64
N GLU A 187 -23.13 10.36 15.42
CA GLU A 187 -23.60 9.15 14.73
C GLU A 187 -22.45 8.21 14.37
N VAL A 188 -21.31 8.78 13.96
CA VAL A 188 -20.08 8.03 13.67
C VAL A 188 -19.47 7.49 14.96
N GLY A 189 -19.44 8.31 16.02
CA GLY A 189 -18.96 7.91 17.34
C GLY A 189 -19.78 6.75 17.93
N TYR A 190 -21.10 6.78 17.78
CA TYR A 190 -21.98 5.65 18.13
C TYR A 190 -21.61 4.38 17.35
N GLY A 191 -21.40 4.48 16.03
CA GLY A 191 -20.95 3.36 15.21
C GLY A 191 -19.62 2.74 15.67
N PHE A 192 -18.65 3.57 16.05
CA PHE A 192 -17.38 3.08 16.61
C PHE A 192 -17.58 2.37 17.95
N HIS A 193 -18.40 2.95 18.84
CA HIS A 193 -18.71 2.35 20.13
C HIS A 193 -19.42 1.00 19.99
N GLU A 194 -20.41 0.90 19.10
CA GLU A 194 -21.11 -0.35 18.84
C GLU A 194 -20.18 -1.45 18.29
N LEU A 195 -19.26 -1.09 17.38
CA LEU A 195 -18.28 -2.06 16.90
C LEU A 195 -17.30 -2.50 18.01
N ALA A 196 -16.89 -1.59 18.89
CA ALA A 196 -16.08 -1.92 20.06
C ALA A 196 -16.81 -2.90 21.00
N ASN A 197 -18.12 -2.69 21.22
CA ASN A 197 -18.98 -3.59 21.99
C ASN A 197 -19.14 -4.95 21.30
N HIS A 198 -19.26 -4.97 19.97
CA HIS A 198 -19.30 -6.21 19.21
C HIS A 198 -18.02 -7.04 19.40
N ILE A 199 -16.84 -6.41 19.34
CA ILE A 199 -15.56 -7.08 19.64
C ILE A 199 -15.55 -7.63 21.08
N ALA A 200 -15.99 -6.83 22.05
CA ALA A 200 -16.09 -7.23 23.46
C ALA A 200 -17.12 -8.34 23.72
N SER A 201 -18.06 -8.58 22.80
CA SER A 201 -18.97 -9.73 22.90
C SER A 201 -18.30 -11.06 22.57
N SER A 202 -17.17 -11.05 21.85
CA SER A 202 -16.44 -12.24 21.42
C SER A 202 -15.35 -12.67 22.41
N TYR A 203 -14.86 -11.76 23.25
CA TYR A 203 -13.78 -12.01 24.22
C TYR A 203 -14.03 -11.27 25.54
N PRO A 204 -13.63 -11.83 26.70
CA PRO A 204 -13.66 -11.13 27.99
C PRO A 204 -12.93 -9.78 27.93
N SER A 205 -13.54 -8.73 28.47
CA SER A 205 -12.95 -7.38 28.49
C SER A 205 -11.59 -7.35 29.19
N GLU A 206 -11.40 -8.15 30.25
CA GLU A 206 -10.12 -8.22 30.97
C GLU A 206 -8.97 -8.70 30.08
N LEU A 207 -9.24 -9.59 29.13
CA LEU A 207 -8.24 -10.03 28.15
C LEU A 207 -8.00 -8.96 27.08
N LEU A 208 -9.05 -8.27 26.63
CA LEU A 208 -8.93 -7.19 25.66
C LEU A 208 -8.21 -5.98 26.24
N ASP A 209 -8.27 -5.77 27.55
CA ASP A 209 -7.58 -4.67 28.23
C ASP A 209 -6.15 -5.05 28.70
N ASP A 210 -5.75 -6.33 28.58
CA ASP A 210 -4.40 -6.83 28.90
C ASP A 210 -3.41 -6.65 27.72
N TYR A 211 -2.83 -5.46 27.61
CA TYR A 211 -1.78 -5.17 26.63
C TYR A 211 -0.43 -5.70 27.09
N LYS A 212 -0.06 -6.89 26.59
CA LYS A 212 1.17 -7.57 26.98
C LYS A 212 2.44 -6.80 26.60
N VAL A 213 3.39 -6.81 27.52
CA VAL A 213 4.81 -6.55 27.23
C VAL A 213 5.44 -7.87 26.80
N TYR A 214 5.90 -7.93 25.56
CA TYR A 214 6.51 -9.13 24.99
C TYR A 214 8.00 -9.18 25.33
N PRO A 215 8.62 -10.38 25.36
CA PRO A 215 10.05 -10.51 25.58
C PRO A 215 10.86 -9.69 24.57
N ASP A 216 11.94 -9.06 25.05
CA ASP A 216 12.91 -8.39 24.20
C ASP A 216 13.71 -9.45 23.43
N ILE A 217 13.44 -9.57 22.12
CA ILE A 217 14.10 -10.56 21.28
C ILE A 217 15.42 -10.07 20.69
N LEU A 218 15.77 -8.81 20.93
CA LEU A 218 16.98 -8.17 20.42
C LEU A 218 18.03 -7.95 21.52
N ALA A 219 17.73 -8.32 22.78
CA ALA A 219 18.60 -8.09 23.94
C ALA A 219 20.02 -8.62 23.72
N ASP A 220 20.15 -9.82 23.16
CA ASP A 220 21.43 -10.51 22.91
C ASP A 220 22.01 -10.27 21.50
N CYS A 221 21.37 -9.43 20.69
CA CYS A 221 21.84 -9.09 19.34
C CYS A 221 23.02 -8.09 19.39
N THR A 222 23.83 -8.07 18.33
CA THR A 222 24.83 -7.01 18.12
C THR A 222 24.14 -5.67 17.88
N GLU A 223 24.83 -4.56 18.12
CA GLU A 223 24.29 -3.22 17.82
C GLU A 223 23.95 -3.07 16.33
N GLU A 224 24.75 -3.64 15.42
CA GLU A 224 24.47 -3.62 13.98
C GLU A 224 23.15 -4.37 13.63
N ASP A 225 22.87 -5.51 14.26
CA ASP A 225 21.60 -6.23 14.07
C ASP A 225 20.43 -5.46 14.71
N LYS A 226 20.62 -4.89 15.90
CA LYS A 226 19.59 -4.03 16.55
C LYS A 226 19.21 -2.84 15.68
N ASP A 227 20.19 -2.09 15.17
CA ASP A 227 19.96 -0.93 14.33
C ASP A 227 19.15 -1.29 13.08
N TYR A 228 19.53 -2.38 12.41
CA TYR A 228 18.79 -2.89 11.25
C TYR A 228 17.37 -3.34 11.59
N ARG A 229 17.20 -4.09 12.67
CA ARG A 229 15.90 -4.64 13.10
C ARG A 229 14.95 -3.52 13.54
N LEU A 230 15.44 -2.54 14.30
CA LEU A 230 14.65 -1.39 14.73
C LEU A 230 14.25 -0.52 13.52
N TRP A 231 15.19 -0.23 12.61
CA TRP A 231 14.88 0.46 11.36
C TRP A 231 13.78 -0.25 10.54
N CYS A 232 13.82 -1.59 10.48
CA CYS A 232 12.79 -2.37 9.82
C CYS A 232 11.43 -2.30 10.53
N ILE A 233 11.39 -2.27 11.87
CA ILE A 233 10.14 -2.09 12.63
C ILE A 233 9.53 -0.73 12.32
N ASP A 234 10.33 0.33 12.39
CA ASP A 234 9.89 1.71 12.22
C ASP A 234 9.36 1.96 10.80
N ASN A 235 9.98 1.32 9.81
CA ASN A 235 9.53 1.39 8.41
C ASN A 235 8.46 0.38 8.03
N VAL A 236 8.03 -0.48 8.96
CA VAL A 236 7.04 -1.55 8.77
C VAL A 236 7.46 -2.47 7.61
N LEU A 237 8.65 -3.05 7.70
CA LEU A 237 9.27 -3.85 6.63
C LEU A 237 9.41 -5.34 6.94
N PHE A 238 9.04 -5.81 8.14
CA PHE A 238 8.97 -7.24 8.40
C PHE A 238 7.75 -7.87 7.74
N LEU A 239 7.93 -9.07 7.17
CA LEU A 239 6.84 -9.95 6.75
C LEU A 239 6.20 -10.58 7.99
N ASN A 240 5.58 -9.73 8.78
CA ASN A 240 4.84 -10.03 10.00
C ASN A 240 3.67 -9.06 10.08
N PRO A 241 2.42 -9.53 10.00
CA PRO A 241 1.24 -8.67 10.13
C PRO A 241 1.23 -7.87 11.43
N LEU A 242 1.78 -8.41 12.54
CA LEU A 242 1.84 -7.68 13.80
C LEU A 242 2.66 -6.39 13.70
N ASN A 243 3.59 -6.27 12.76
CA ASN A 243 4.37 -5.03 12.56
C ASN A 243 3.46 -3.86 12.11
N ASP A 244 2.26 -4.12 11.57
CA ASP A 244 1.27 -3.08 11.24
C ASP A 244 0.55 -2.51 12.48
N VAL A 245 0.64 -3.19 13.63
CA VAL A 245 -0.15 -2.87 14.84
C VAL A 245 0.72 -2.54 16.06
N ILE A 246 1.78 -3.32 16.29
CA ILE A 246 2.64 -3.18 17.46
C ILE A 246 4.06 -2.71 17.06
N ARG A 247 4.69 -1.96 17.96
CA ARG A 247 6.06 -1.41 17.80
C ARG A 247 7.10 -2.10 18.69
N GLN A 248 6.68 -3.03 19.55
CA GLN A 248 7.61 -3.83 20.35
C GLN A 248 8.45 -4.74 19.45
N ASN A 249 9.70 -5.01 19.82
CA ASN A 249 10.63 -5.70 18.94
C ASN A 249 10.34 -7.18 18.68
N ILE A 250 9.36 -7.77 19.39
CA ILE A 250 8.82 -9.11 19.11
C ILE A 250 8.41 -9.30 17.65
N VAL A 251 8.08 -8.21 16.94
CA VAL A 251 7.71 -8.24 15.52
C VAL A 251 8.88 -8.33 14.55
N ALA A 252 10.14 -8.25 15.02
CA ALA A 252 11.34 -8.20 14.18
C ALA A 252 11.73 -9.54 13.53
N ARG A 253 10.74 -10.24 12.96
CA ARG A 253 10.83 -11.60 12.41
C ARG A 253 9.96 -11.70 11.17
N ASP A 254 10.50 -12.24 10.09
CA ASP A 254 9.72 -12.55 8.88
C ASP A 254 9.00 -13.88 9.05
N ILE A 255 7.88 -13.90 9.80
CA ILE A 255 7.13 -15.12 10.11
C ILE A 255 6.07 -15.48 9.08
N LEU A 256 5.76 -14.60 8.13
CA LEU A 256 4.77 -14.87 7.08
C LEU A 256 5.14 -16.13 6.29
N HIS A 257 4.14 -17.00 6.09
CA HIS A 257 4.23 -18.20 5.27
C HIS A 257 2.90 -18.37 4.51
N THR A 258 2.84 -19.33 3.59
CA THR A 258 1.56 -19.73 2.98
C THR A 258 0.73 -20.54 3.97
N PRO A 259 -0.62 -20.52 3.89
CA PRO A 259 -1.47 -21.39 4.70
C PRO A 259 -1.22 -22.87 4.42
N ALA A 260 -1.82 -23.74 5.24
CA ALA A 260 -1.95 -25.16 4.91
C ALA A 260 -2.75 -25.33 3.61
N MET A 261 -2.32 -26.23 2.74
CA MET A 261 -2.97 -26.51 1.46
C MET A 261 -3.25 -28.00 1.34
N THR A 262 -4.37 -28.34 0.70
CA THR A 262 -4.66 -29.74 0.35
C THR A 262 -4.24 -30.01 -1.09
N LEU A 263 -3.29 -30.95 -1.25
CA LEU A 263 -2.74 -31.36 -2.54
C LEU A 263 -3.08 -32.82 -2.83
N LYS A 264 -3.12 -33.19 -4.12
CA LYS A 264 -3.14 -34.62 -4.49
C LYS A 264 -1.79 -35.24 -4.18
N ARG A 265 -1.77 -36.56 -3.95
CA ARG A 265 -0.55 -37.30 -3.56
C ARG A 265 0.59 -37.14 -4.59
N GLU A 266 0.23 -37.04 -5.86
CA GLU A 266 1.12 -36.88 -7.00
C GLU A 266 1.57 -35.42 -7.24
N ASP A 267 0.91 -34.45 -6.60
CA ASP A 267 1.25 -33.02 -6.75
C ASP A 267 2.44 -32.65 -5.87
N LYS A 268 3.38 -31.88 -6.42
CA LYS A 268 4.50 -31.31 -5.66
C LYS A 268 4.03 -30.05 -4.92
N PRO A 269 4.51 -29.77 -3.69
CA PRO A 269 4.23 -28.54 -2.95
C PRO A 269 5.03 -27.34 -3.51
N ILE A 270 4.82 -27.05 -4.80
CA ILE A 270 5.57 -26.01 -5.52
C ILE A 270 5.24 -24.60 -5.02
N TYR A 271 4.05 -24.40 -4.45
CA TYR A 271 3.59 -23.10 -3.97
C TYR A 271 4.43 -22.60 -2.79
N GLN A 272 4.65 -23.46 -1.79
CA GLN A 272 5.52 -23.20 -0.64
C GLN A 272 6.95 -22.93 -1.09
N SER A 273 7.46 -23.72 -2.04
CA SER A 273 8.83 -23.56 -2.56
C SER A 273 9.04 -22.21 -3.25
N ILE A 274 8.11 -21.80 -4.11
CA ILE A 274 8.19 -20.52 -4.81
C ILE A 274 8.00 -19.37 -3.82
N PHE A 275 7.07 -19.48 -2.86
CA PHE A 275 6.87 -18.45 -1.84
C PHE A 275 8.12 -18.25 -0.97
N ASN A 276 8.79 -19.34 -0.56
CA ASN A 276 10.05 -19.28 0.18
C ASN A 276 11.14 -18.52 -0.59
N GLN A 277 11.27 -18.77 -1.90
CA GLN A 277 12.20 -18.03 -2.75
C GLN A 277 11.86 -16.53 -2.76
N ILE A 278 10.60 -16.18 -3.04
CA ILE A 278 10.17 -14.78 -3.12
C ILE A 278 10.41 -14.06 -1.78
N LYS A 279 10.10 -14.73 -0.67
CA LYS A 279 10.34 -14.21 0.69
C LYS A 279 11.82 -13.91 0.93
N GLN A 280 12.72 -14.82 0.55
CA GLN A 280 14.16 -14.61 0.70
C GLN A 280 14.68 -13.46 -0.17
N GLU A 281 14.15 -13.32 -1.39
CA GLU A 281 14.49 -12.20 -2.27
C GLU A 281 14.04 -10.86 -1.70
N PHE A 282 12.85 -10.80 -1.09
CA PHE A 282 12.38 -9.58 -0.41
C PHE A 282 13.26 -9.21 0.79
N VAL A 283 13.57 -10.19 1.65
CA VAL A 283 14.47 -9.97 2.80
C VAL A 283 15.84 -9.45 2.35
N THR A 284 16.34 -9.97 1.22
CA THR A 284 17.59 -9.52 0.59
C THR A 284 17.47 -8.08 0.07
N ALA A 285 16.39 -7.76 -0.67
CA ALA A 285 16.13 -6.42 -1.17
C ALA A 285 16.04 -5.39 -0.03
N ARG A 286 15.33 -5.73 1.05
CA ARG A 286 15.21 -4.91 2.27
C ARG A 286 16.59 -4.63 2.88
N PHE A 287 17.40 -5.67 3.07
CA PHE A 287 18.74 -5.51 3.65
C PHE A 287 19.66 -4.69 2.73
N PHE A 288 19.65 -4.94 1.42
CA PHE A 288 20.46 -4.17 0.46
C PHE A 288 20.08 -2.70 0.42
N PHE A 289 18.79 -2.38 0.56
CA PHE A 289 18.39 -0.99 0.72
C PHE A 289 18.93 -0.38 1.99
N TYR A 290 18.73 -1.02 3.14
CA TYR A 290 19.22 -0.53 4.44
C TYR A 290 20.73 -0.28 4.41
N ASP A 291 21.50 -1.30 4.03
CA ASP A 291 22.95 -1.23 3.98
C ASP A 291 23.43 -0.27 2.89
N GLY A 292 22.74 -0.17 1.76
CA GLY A 292 23.07 0.80 0.71
C GLY A 292 22.76 2.25 1.07
N ALA A 293 21.68 2.50 1.82
CA ALA A 293 21.22 3.85 2.12
C ALA A 293 21.78 4.43 3.42
N TYR A 294 22.15 3.59 4.39
CA TYR A 294 22.52 4.03 5.75
C TYR A 294 23.94 3.61 6.17
N ASN A 295 24.68 2.84 5.36
CA ASN A 295 26.06 2.48 5.68
C ASN A 295 27.07 3.41 4.98
N ASP A 296 27.64 4.34 5.74
CA ASP A 296 28.65 5.28 5.19
C ASP A 296 30.07 4.69 5.12
N ARG A 297 30.25 3.42 5.49
CA ARG A 297 31.58 2.80 5.50
C ARG A 297 32.09 2.63 4.06
N LYS A 298 33.31 3.15 3.81
CA LYS A 298 34.02 2.92 2.54
C LYS A 298 34.24 1.42 2.31
N HIS A 299 33.58 0.87 1.30
CA HIS A 299 33.69 -0.55 0.96
C HIS A 299 34.92 -0.83 0.10
N PHE A 300 35.59 -1.97 0.32
CA PHE A 300 36.80 -2.35 -0.43
C PHE A 300 36.53 -2.56 -1.93
N SER A 301 35.29 -2.92 -2.31
CA SER A 301 34.87 -3.02 -3.73
C SER A 301 34.97 -1.70 -4.51
N ASN A 302 35.02 -0.56 -3.82
CA ASN A 302 35.17 0.75 -4.47
C ASN A 302 36.65 1.16 -4.62
N ARG A 303 37.60 0.39 -4.06
CA ARG A 303 39.03 0.72 -4.12
C ARG A 303 39.55 0.53 -5.54
N GLU A 304 40.35 1.48 -6.00
CA GLU A 304 41.07 1.42 -7.29
C GLU A 304 40.13 1.28 -8.52
N VAL A 305 38.85 1.64 -8.37
CA VAL A 305 37.91 1.77 -9.50
C VAL A 305 38.11 3.14 -10.15
N THR A 306 38.70 3.16 -11.35
CA THR A 306 38.96 4.40 -12.08
C THR A 306 37.69 4.85 -12.80
N LEU A 307 37.11 5.98 -12.35
CA LEU A 307 35.89 6.57 -12.91
C LEU A 307 36.15 8.04 -13.27
N TYR A 308 35.65 8.48 -14.42
CA TYR A 308 35.65 9.90 -14.78
C TYR A 308 34.44 10.59 -14.13
N SER A 309 34.66 11.73 -13.49
CA SER A 309 33.58 12.71 -13.27
C SER A 309 33.50 13.57 -14.52
N VAL A 310 32.32 13.66 -15.13
CA VAL A 310 32.10 14.43 -16.36
C VAL A 310 31.39 15.75 -16.06
N PHE A 311 31.72 16.39 -14.93
CA PHE A 311 31.09 17.62 -14.41
C PHE A 311 29.64 17.43 -13.90
N ASP A 312 29.36 16.25 -13.37
CA ASP A 312 28.01 15.72 -13.13
C ASP A 312 27.85 15.05 -11.75
N MET A 313 28.35 15.68 -10.68
CA MET A 313 28.36 15.20 -9.26
C MET A 313 27.82 13.78 -9.00
N PRO A 314 28.49 12.72 -9.52
CA PRO A 314 27.86 11.42 -9.61
C PRO A 314 28.18 10.59 -8.38
N LEU A 315 27.19 9.84 -7.91
CA LEU A 315 27.36 8.92 -6.79
C LEU A 315 27.59 7.51 -7.33
N TYR A 316 28.86 7.15 -7.45
CA TYR A 316 29.28 5.79 -7.80
C TYR A 316 29.86 5.07 -6.58
N SER A 317 29.14 4.07 -6.10
CA SER A 317 29.60 3.20 -5.01
C SER A 317 28.80 1.90 -4.99
N ILE A 318 29.34 0.86 -4.37
CA ILE A 318 28.58 -0.36 -4.08
C ILE A 318 27.29 -0.09 -3.29
N ASN A 319 27.26 0.98 -2.49
CA ASN A 319 26.07 1.34 -1.71
C ASN A 319 24.93 1.80 -2.62
N ILE A 320 25.24 2.64 -3.61
CA ILE A 320 24.29 3.03 -4.66
C ILE A 320 23.84 1.82 -5.49
N GLU A 321 24.77 0.92 -5.84
CA GLU A 321 24.43 -0.30 -6.58
C GLU A 321 23.54 -1.26 -5.76
N LYS A 322 23.73 -1.37 -4.43
CA LYS A 322 22.83 -2.13 -3.55
C LYS A 322 21.41 -1.58 -3.59
N VAL A 323 21.22 -0.26 -3.55
CA VAL A 323 19.89 0.36 -3.66
C VAL A 323 19.27 0.10 -5.03
N LYS A 324 20.05 0.20 -6.13
CA LYS A 324 19.59 -0.19 -7.48
C LYS A 324 19.17 -1.66 -7.54
N ILE A 325 19.93 -2.56 -6.93
CA ILE A 325 19.58 -3.99 -6.87
C ILE A 325 18.30 -4.20 -6.05
N ALA A 326 18.15 -3.54 -4.91
CA ALA A 326 16.91 -3.60 -4.12
C ALA A 326 15.69 -3.17 -4.94
N PHE A 327 15.81 -2.05 -5.68
CA PHE A 327 14.76 -1.56 -6.57
C PHE A 327 14.36 -2.60 -7.64
N ARG A 328 15.35 -3.22 -8.30
CA ARG A 328 15.13 -4.26 -9.33
C ARG A 328 14.49 -5.52 -8.76
N LEU A 329 14.95 -5.97 -7.59
CA LEU A 329 14.41 -7.14 -6.91
C LEU A 329 12.94 -6.96 -6.58
N CYS A 330 12.53 -5.79 -6.08
CA CYS A 330 11.12 -5.48 -5.83
C CYS A 330 10.24 -5.65 -7.09
N TYR A 331 10.71 -5.17 -8.25
CA TYR A 331 10.01 -5.37 -9.53
C TYR A 331 9.95 -6.85 -9.94
N SER A 332 11.07 -7.56 -9.82
CA SER A 332 11.13 -9.00 -10.13
C SER A 332 10.17 -9.81 -9.25
N ILE A 333 10.03 -9.43 -7.97
CA ILE A 333 9.11 -10.07 -7.04
C ILE A 333 7.67 -9.98 -7.53
N PHE A 334 7.19 -8.83 -8.03
CA PHE A 334 5.82 -8.72 -8.55
C PHE A 334 5.51 -9.74 -9.66
N ASP A 335 6.43 -9.94 -10.60
CA ASP A 335 6.25 -10.93 -11.66
C ASP A 335 6.28 -12.37 -11.13
N LYS A 336 7.04 -12.65 -10.07
CA LYS A 336 7.04 -13.95 -9.39
C LYS A 336 5.76 -14.19 -8.58
N ILE A 337 5.18 -13.15 -7.99
CA ILE A 337 3.84 -13.20 -7.39
C ILE A 337 2.81 -13.60 -8.48
N ALA A 338 2.87 -12.96 -9.64
CA ALA A 338 2.01 -13.30 -10.78
C ALA A 338 2.23 -14.74 -11.25
N TYR A 339 3.49 -15.17 -11.36
CA TYR A 339 3.83 -16.54 -11.73
C TYR A 339 3.21 -17.55 -10.76
N LEU A 340 3.34 -17.32 -9.46
CA LEU A 340 2.74 -18.18 -8.43
C LEU A 340 1.21 -18.22 -8.56
N LEU A 341 0.55 -17.06 -8.66
CA LEU A 341 -0.90 -16.97 -8.81
C LEU A 341 -1.40 -17.68 -10.07
N ASN A 342 -0.71 -17.54 -11.21
CA ASN A 342 -1.10 -18.21 -12.45
C ASN A 342 -1.10 -19.74 -12.32
N ILE A 343 -0.14 -20.30 -11.58
CA ILE A 343 -0.09 -21.73 -11.28
C ILE A 343 -1.16 -22.11 -10.26
N TYR A 344 -1.25 -21.36 -9.15
CA TYR A 344 -2.13 -21.65 -8.03
C TYR A 344 -3.62 -21.62 -8.44
N LEU A 345 -4.04 -20.52 -9.08
CA LEU A 345 -5.42 -20.34 -9.57
C LEU A 345 -5.67 -21.04 -10.92
N LYS A 346 -4.67 -21.74 -11.47
CA LYS A 346 -4.75 -22.47 -12.75
C LYS A 346 -5.26 -21.59 -13.91
N LEU A 347 -4.78 -20.35 -14.01
CA LEU A 347 -5.28 -19.35 -14.98
C LEU A 347 -4.94 -19.67 -16.44
N GLY A 348 -4.03 -20.63 -16.66
CA GLY A 348 -3.67 -21.14 -17.99
C GLY A 348 -2.88 -20.14 -18.85
N ILE A 349 -2.30 -19.11 -18.25
CA ILE A 349 -1.43 -18.18 -18.98
C ILE A 349 -0.08 -18.86 -19.23
N ASP A 350 0.47 -18.66 -20.42
CA ASP A 350 1.81 -19.14 -20.78
C ASP A 350 2.83 -18.67 -19.73
N LYS A 351 3.55 -19.63 -19.15
CA LYS A 351 4.55 -19.43 -18.09
C LYS A 351 5.66 -18.46 -18.49
N ASN A 352 5.94 -18.33 -19.78
CA ASN A 352 6.97 -17.41 -20.29
C ASN A 352 6.45 -16.00 -20.56
N LYS A 353 5.14 -15.78 -20.41
CA LYS A 353 4.47 -14.51 -20.73
C LYS A 353 3.75 -13.91 -19.54
N VAL A 354 3.55 -14.64 -18.44
CA VAL A 354 2.89 -14.11 -17.24
C VAL A 354 3.73 -12.99 -16.64
N SER A 355 3.06 -11.90 -16.29
CA SER A 355 3.61 -10.76 -15.57
C SER A 355 2.55 -10.21 -14.61
N PHE A 356 2.98 -9.44 -13.62
CA PHE A 356 2.05 -8.84 -12.65
C PHE A 356 1.07 -7.89 -13.30
N ARG A 357 1.42 -7.32 -14.46
CA ARG A 357 0.53 -6.47 -15.23
C ARG A 357 -0.58 -7.26 -15.94
N ASN A 358 -0.24 -8.40 -16.55
CA ASN A 358 -1.16 -9.05 -17.49
C ASN A 358 -1.98 -10.18 -16.88
N ILE A 359 -1.62 -10.66 -15.69
CA ILE A 359 -2.31 -11.78 -15.03
C ILE A 359 -3.80 -11.54 -14.81
N TRP A 360 -4.17 -10.29 -14.59
CA TRP A 360 -5.55 -9.86 -14.37
C TRP A 360 -6.41 -9.99 -15.63
N HIS A 361 -5.82 -10.09 -16.82
CA HIS A 361 -6.56 -10.08 -18.09
C HIS A 361 -6.75 -11.47 -18.70
N LYS A 362 -7.86 -11.66 -19.43
CA LYS A 362 -8.15 -12.91 -20.14
C LYS A 362 -7.00 -13.25 -21.10
N SER A 363 -6.56 -14.51 -21.06
CA SER A 363 -5.41 -15.05 -21.80
C SER A 363 -4.07 -14.32 -21.56
N GLY A 364 -3.93 -13.53 -20.49
CA GLY A 364 -2.70 -12.79 -20.21
C GLY A 364 -2.42 -11.65 -21.20
N ASN A 365 -3.45 -11.11 -21.84
CA ASN A 365 -3.33 -10.01 -22.79
C ASN A 365 -4.04 -8.76 -22.25
N VAL A 366 -3.29 -7.68 -22.00
CA VAL A 366 -3.80 -6.42 -21.44
C VAL A 366 -4.90 -5.75 -22.29
N LYS A 367 -5.03 -6.14 -23.58
CA LYS A 367 -6.12 -5.67 -24.45
C LYS A 367 -7.45 -6.41 -24.19
N ASN A 368 -7.39 -7.56 -23.53
CA ASN A 368 -8.57 -8.34 -23.22
C ASN A 368 -9.21 -7.83 -21.91
N PRO A 369 -10.51 -8.11 -21.69
CA PRO A 369 -11.17 -7.81 -20.43
C PRO A 369 -10.46 -8.47 -19.24
N ILE A 370 -10.58 -7.84 -18.09
CA ILE A 370 -10.12 -8.38 -16.82
C ILE A 370 -10.97 -9.62 -16.47
N ARG A 371 -10.33 -10.62 -15.85
CA ARG A 371 -10.94 -11.88 -15.40
C ARG A 371 -11.68 -11.64 -14.10
N THR A 372 -12.94 -11.23 -14.16
CA THR A 372 -13.74 -11.02 -12.93
C THR A 372 -14.04 -12.34 -12.22
N GLU A 373 -14.01 -13.47 -12.94
CA GLU A 373 -14.34 -14.79 -12.41
C GLU A 373 -13.43 -15.31 -11.29
N ILE A 374 -12.24 -14.70 -11.10
CA ILE A 374 -11.32 -15.08 -10.02
C ILE A 374 -11.53 -14.28 -8.73
N PHE A 375 -12.32 -13.21 -8.79
CA PHE A 375 -12.58 -12.35 -7.64
C PHE A 375 -13.88 -12.79 -6.97
N ASN A 376 -13.74 -13.56 -5.90
CA ASN A 376 -14.85 -13.88 -5.02
C ASN A 376 -15.08 -12.73 -4.01
N GLU A 377 -16.31 -12.58 -3.52
CA GLU A 377 -16.68 -11.58 -2.49
C GLU A 377 -15.89 -11.79 -1.18
N HIS A 378 -15.42 -13.00 -0.92
CA HIS A 378 -14.65 -13.35 0.28
C HIS A 378 -13.14 -13.05 0.17
N ASN A 379 -12.56 -13.00 -1.04
CA ASN A 379 -11.11 -12.87 -1.19
C ASN A 379 -10.68 -11.40 -1.35
N LEU A 380 -10.77 -10.65 -0.25
CA LEU A 380 -10.40 -9.23 -0.22
C LEU A 380 -8.90 -9.02 -0.47
N ALA A 381 -8.05 -9.95 -0.03
CA ALA A 381 -6.61 -9.91 -0.29
C ALA A 381 -6.27 -9.97 -1.80
N LEU A 382 -6.97 -10.80 -2.58
CA LEU A 382 -6.79 -10.86 -4.04
C LEU A 382 -7.26 -9.57 -4.72
N ARG A 383 -8.36 -8.97 -4.23
CA ARG A 383 -8.80 -7.62 -4.64
C ARG A 383 -7.72 -6.58 -4.33
N GLY A 384 -7.11 -6.65 -3.15
CA GLY A 384 -5.99 -5.81 -2.74
C GLY A 384 -4.79 -5.93 -3.69
N LEU A 385 -4.40 -7.14 -4.10
CA LEU A 385 -3.34 -7.36 -5.09
C LEU A 385 -3.66 -6.78 -6.46
N PHE A 386 -4.90 -6.93 -6.92
CA PHE A 386 -5.33 -6.32 -8.18
C PHE A 386 -5.20 -4.80 -8.12
N TRP A 387 -5.70 -4.17 -7.07
CA TRP A 387 -5.58 -2.72 -6.91
C TRP A 387 -4.12 -2.27 -6.69
N LEU A 388 -3.30 -3.09 -6.05
CA LEU A 388 -1.87 -2.85 -5.94
C LEU A 388 -1.20 -2.84 -7.32
N SER A 389 -1.60 -3.73 -8.24
CA SER A 389 -1.06 -3.74 -9.61
C SER A 389 -1.33 -2.45 -10.39
N LYS A 390 -2.41 -1.74 -10.03
CA LYS A 390 -2.75 -0.45 -10.64
C LYS A 390 -1.78 0.67 -10.26
N ASP A 391 -1.05 0.54 -9.14
CA ASP A 391 0.04 1.46 -8.79
C ASP A 391 1.21 1.39 -9.79
N LEU A 392 1.30 0.30 -10.56
CA LEU A 392 2.36 0.05 -11.53
C LEU A 392 1.89 0.31 -12.98
N ASP A 393 0.66 0.79 -13.19
CA ASP A 393 0.13 1.00 -14.55
C ASP A 393 0.59 2.31 -15.19
N GLU A 394 1.75 2.25 -15.83
CA GLU A 394 2.40 3.36 -16.55
C GLU A 394 1.63 3.86 -17.81
N LYS A 395 0.60 3.16 -18.29
CA LYS A 395 -0.09 3.49 -19.57
C LYS A 395 -1.42 4.21 -19.39
N SER A 396 -1.97 4.26 -18.17
CA SER A 396 -3.21 5.00 -17.92
C SER A 396 -2.98 6.50 -18.08
N GLY A 397 -3.94 7.21 -18.67
CA GLY A 397 -3.93 8.69 -18.72
C GLY A 397 -4.21 9.33 -17.37
N SER A 398 -4.71 8.57 -16.40
CA SER A 398 -4.86 8.97 -15.00
C SER A 398 -4.61 7.75 -14.11
N PRO A 399 -3.34 7.34 -13.94
CA PRO A 399 -3.01 6.20 -13.10
C PRO A 399 -3.42 6.50 -11.66
N ILE A 400 -3.81 5.50 -10.87
CA ILE A 400 -4.10 5.73 -9.44
C ILE A 400 -2.86 6.21 -8.70
N GLU A 401 -1.67 5.91 -9.22
CA GLU A 401 -0.40 6.40 -8.73
C GLU A 401 0.20 7.44 -9.68
N PRO A 402 0.24 8.74 -9.30
CA PRO A 402 0.77 9.80 -10.16
C PRO A 402 2.22 9.56 -10.63
N GLU A 403 3.06 8.94 -9.80
CA GLU A 403 4.47 8.67 -10.14
C GLU A 403 4.68 7.35 -10.90
N ALA A 404 3.64 6.56 -11.22
CA ALA A 404 3.77 5.22 -11.79
C ALA A 404 4.65 5.18 -13.05
N LYS A 405 4.50 6.20 -13.91
CA LYS A 405 5.28 6.35 -15.15
C LYS A 405 6.76 6.61 -14.87
N GLU A 406 7.07 7.42 -13.87
CA GLU A 406 8.44 7.71 -13.48
C GLU A 406 9.11 6.47 -12.89
N ILE A 407 8.45 5.76 -11.96
CA ILE A 407 8.98 4.53 -11.35
C ILE A 407 9.24 3.46 -12.43
N ALA A 408 8.32 3.29 -13.39
CA ALA A 408 8.52 2.41 -14.53
C ALA A 408 9.68 2.84 -15.44
N THR A 409 9.87 4.15 -15.61
CA THR A 409 11.00 4.73 -16.34
C THR A 409 12.31 4.39 -15.63
N ILE A 410 12.41 4.66 -14.33
CA ILE A 410 13.56 4.30 -13.49
C ILE A 410 13.91 2.82 -13.66
N ARG A 411 12.93 1.92 -13.51
CA ARG A 411 13.13 0.47 -13.71
C ARG A 411 13.73 0.16 -15.08
N ASN A 412 13.18 0.75 -16.14
CA ASN A 412 13.66 0.53 -17.51
C ASN A 412 15.11 1.00 -17.69
N TYR A 413 15.44 2.17 -17.15
CA TYR A 413 16.79 2.71 -17.26
C TYR A 413 17.80 1.90 -16.44
N ILE A 414 17.45 1.48 -15.22
CA ILE A 414 18.31 0.63 -14.40
C ILE A 414 18.58 -0.73 -15.07
N GLU A 415 17.58 -1.35 -15.70
CA GLU A 415 17.71 -2.69 -16.29
C GLU A 415 18.39 -2.69 -17.66
N HIS A 416 18.14 -1.67 -18.49
CA HIS A 416 18.42 -1.76 -19.93
C HIS A 416 19.10 -0.53 -20.53
N LYS A 417 19.37 0.53 -19.75
CA LYS A 417 19.98 1.78 -20.26
C LYS A 417 20.96 2.40 -19.25
N SER A 418 21.33 3.66 -19.46
CA SER A 418 22.17 4.43 -18.54
C SER A 418 21.32 5.07 -17.44
N PHE A 419 21.62 4.75 -16.18
CA PHE A 419 20.95 5.31 -15.01
C PHE A 419 21.99 5.83 -14.02
N LYS A 420 21.82 7.08 -13.58
CA LYS A 420 22.77 7.77 -12.73
C LYS A 420 22.07 8.36 -11.51
N VAL A 421 22.67 8.14 -10.35
CA VAL A 421 22.30 8.83 -9.11
C VAL A 421 23.31 9.95 -8.89
N VAL A 422 22.84 11.14 -8.60
CA VAL A 422 23.66 12.35 -8.43
C VAL A 422 23.39 12.99 -7.07
N GLU A 423 24.34 13.77 -6.56
CA GLU A 423 24.13 14.59 -5.37
C GLU A 423 23.14 15.73 -5.63
N VAL A 424 23.33 16.45 -6.75
CA VAL A 424 22.41 17.50 -7.21
C VAL A 424 22.35 17.47 -8.73
N LYS A 425 21.16 17.61 -9.30
CA LYS A 425 20.99 17.70 -10.75
C LYS A 425 21.62 18.97 -11.32
N ASN A 426 22.26 18.84 -12.49
CA ASN A 426 22.78 20.00 -13.19
C ASN A 426 21.65 20.77 -13.89
N MET A 427 21.32 21.96 -13.40
CA MET A 427 20.22 22.79 -13.93
C MET A 427 20.49 23.37 -15.32
N TYR A 428 21.73 23.32 -15.82
CA TYR A 428 22.12 23.89 -17.11
C TYR A 428 22.17 22.86 -18.24
N TRP A 429 21.98 21.58 -17.93
CA TRP A 429 21.97 20.52 -18.92
C TRP A 429 20.53 20.18 -19.28
N ASP A 430 20.28 20.02 -20.57
CA ASP A 430 19.02 19.47 -21.03
C ASP A 430 18.87 18.02 -20.53
N GLU A 431 17.66 17.62 -20.14
CA GLU A 431 17.34 16.22 -19.82
C GLU A 431 17.38 15.39 -21.11
N ALA A 432 18.59 15.08 -21.56
CA ALA A 432 18.82 14.29 -22.76
C ALA A 432 18.45 12.81 -22.50
N PRO A 433 17.89 12.09 -23.48
CA PRO A 433 17.27 10.78 -23.27
C PRO A 433 18.26 9.62 -23.07
N GLU A 434 19.57 9.85 -23.14
CA GLU A 434 20.58 8.80 -23.03
C GLU A 434 20.72 8.28 -21.59
N THR A 435 20.69 9.18 -20.61
CA THR A 435 20.86 8.87 -19.19
C THR A 435 19.72 9.44 -18.37
N TYR A 436 19.07 8.60 -17.57
CA TYR A 436 18.13 9.09 -16.57
C TYR A 436 18.90 9.44 -15.30
N GLU A 437 18.81 10.70 -14.88
CA GLU A 437 19.46 11.23 -13.67
C GLU A 437 18.44 11.49 -12.58
N ILE A 438 18.77 11.12 -11.34
CA ILE A 438 17.94 11.34 -10.16
C ILE A 438 18.81 11.65 -8.94
N GLU A 439 18.33 12.53 -8.08
CA GLU A 439 19.01 12.85 -6.83
C GLU A 439 18.90 11.69 -5.84
N GLN A 440 19.91 11.52 -4.98
CA GLN A 440 20.01 10.39 -4.06
C GLN A 440 18.76 10.20 -3.21
N ASP A 441 18.31 11.26 -2.53
CA ASP A 441 17.16 11.19 -1.62
C ASP A 441 15.89 10.81 -2.36
N ALA A 442 15.64 11.41 -3.54
CA ALA A 442 14.49 11.08 -4.37
C ALA A 442 14.51 9.61 -4.83
N PHE A 443 15.70 9.07 -5.15
CA PHE A 443 15.82 7.65 -5.50
C PHE A 443 15.61 6.74 -4.29
N TYR A 444 16.09 7.14 -3.13
CA TYR A 444 15.95 6.38 -1.88
C TYR A 444 14.49 6.33 -1.43
N ASP A 445 13.78 7.45 -1.47
CA ASP A 445 12.35 7.53 -1.16
C ASP A 445 11.51 6.64 -2.07
N LYS A 446 11.77 6.69 -3.39
CA LYS A 446 11.08 5.84 -4.38
C LYS A 446 11.38 4.35 -4.15
N THR A 447 12.61 4.00 -3.76
CA THR A 447 12.99 2.61 -3.48
C THR A 447 12.38 2.10 -2.17
N LEU A 448 12.38 2.89 -1.11
CA LEU A 448 11.74 2.55 0.16
C LEU A 448 10.23 2.37 0.00
N ARG A 449 9.60 3.25 -0.77
CA ARG A 449 8.19 3.13 -1.13
C ARG A 449 7.90 1.83 -1.87
N LEU A 450 8.76 1.45 -2.82
CA LEU A 450 8.64 0.20 -3.55
C LEU A 450 8.81 -1.03 -2.63
N LEU A 451 9.73 -0.98 -1.66
CA LEU A 451 9.86 -2.03 -0.63
C LEU A 451 8.59 -2.21 0.19
N ARG A 452 7.97 -1.11 0.65
CA ARG A 452 6.69 -1.18 1.36
C ARG A 452 5.59 -1.79 0.49
N LEU A 453 5.53 -1.40 -0.79
CA LEU A 453 4.57 -1.97 -1.74
C LEU A 453 4.78 -3.48 -1.97
N THR A 454 6.04 -3.90 -2.12
CA THR A 454 6.39 -5.33 -2.27
C THR A 454 6.05 -6.13 -1.02
N ARG A 455 6.30 -5.58 0.18
CA ARG A 455 5.88 -6.21 1.45
C ARG A 455 4.37 -6.44 1.46
N SER A 456 3.58 -5.40 1.18
CA SER A 456 2.12 -5.50 1.13
C SER A 456 1.67 -6.56 0.13
N ALA A 457 2.28 -6.62 -1.05
CA ALA A 457 1.96 -7.65 -2.03
C ALA A 457 2.24 -9.08 -1.54
N LEU A 458 3.29 -9.30 -0.74
CA LEU A 458 3.57 -10.62 -0.16
C LEU A 458 2.57 -11.00 0.94
N LEU A 459 2.15 -10.03 1.75
CA LEU A 459 1.06 -10.23 2.72
C LEU A 459 -0.21 -10.62 1.98
N TYR A 460 -0.64 -9.82 1.00
CA TYR A 460 -1.84 -10.10 0.24
C TYR A 460 -1.77 -11.41 -0.52
N LEU A 461 -0.60 -11.83 -1.02
CA LEU A 461 -0.45 -13.13 -1.66
C LEU A 461 -0.70 -14.29 -0.70
N SER A 462 -0.09 -14.25 0.48
CA SER A 462 -0.29 -15.28 1.51
C SER A 462 -1.76 -15.35 1.94
N LEU A 463 -2.38 -14.19 2.20
CA LEU A 463 -3.76 -14.11 2.67
C LEU A 463 -4.77 -14.45 1.55
N ALA A 464 -4.48 -14.11 0.29
CA ALA A 464 -5.33 -14.50 -0.83
C ALA A 464 -5.36 -16.01 -1.02
N ILE A 465 -4.23 -16.69 -0.84
CA ILE A 465 -4.16 -18.16 -0.88
C ILE A 465 -4.93 -18.76 0.30
N TYR A 466 -4.87 -18.13 1.48
CA TYR A 466 -5.60 -18.59 2.66
C TYR A 466 -7.10 -18.53 2.45
N GLU A 467 -7.61 -17.42 1.93
CA GLU A 467 -9.03 -17.30 1.58
C GLU A 467 -9.42 -18.36 0.53
N GLU A 468 -8.65 -18.52 -0.55
CA GLU A 468 -8.95 -19.55 -1.55
C GLU A 468 -8.97 -20.98 -0.97
N GLU A 469 -8.01 -21.36 -0.11
CA GLU A 469 -8.01 -22.69 0.52
C GLU A 469 -9.17 -22.87 1.51
N SER A 470 -9.60 -21.80 2.20
CA SER A 470 -10.71 -21.85 3.18
C SER A 470 -12.07 -22.14 2.54
N TYR A 471 -12.25 -21.76 1.28
CA TYR A 471 -13.49 -21.98 0.51
C TYR A 471 -13.37 -23.09 -0.55
N LYS A 472 -12.20 -23.74 -0.65
CA LYS A 472 -11.95 -24.79 -1.63
C LYS A 472 -12.76 -26.04 -1.30
N THR A 473 -13.39 -26.63 -2.32
CA THR A 473 -14.06 -27.92 -2.15
C THR A 473 -13.06 -28.98 -1.68
N PRO A 474 -13.34 -29.71 -0.58
CA PRO A 474 -12.48 -30.77 -0.11
C PRO A 474 -12.21 -31.80 -1.21
N LEU A 475 -10.96 -32.29 -1.29
CA LEU A 475 -10.64 -33.39 -2.20
C LEU A 475 -11.28 -34.68 -1.71
N GLU A 476 -11.79 -35.49 -2.64
CA GLU A 476 -12.30 -36.83 -2.34
C GLU A 476 -11.15 -37.78 -1.91
N GLY A 477 -11.40 -38.59 -0.89
CA GLY A 477 -10.46 -39.60 -0.39
C GLY A 477 -9.96 -39.33 1.04
N GLY A 478 -9.04 -40.17 1.50
CA GLY A 478 -8.41 -40.01 2.82
C GLY A 478 -7.42 -38.84 2.83
N ILE A 479 -7.62 -37.87 3.72
CA ILE A 479 -6.69 -36.75 3.92
C ILE A 479 -5.67 -37.15 5.00
N ARG A 480 -4.38 -36.96 4.70
CA ARG A 480 -3.30 -37.12 5.68
C ARG A 480 -2.53 -35.81 5.82
N THR A 481 -2.48 -35.28 7.03
CA THR A 481 -1.65 -34.11 7.35
C THR A 481 -0.17 -34.50 7.32
N ILE A 482 0.63 -33.66 6.66
CA ILE A 482 2.08 -33.74 6.65
C ILE A 482 2.61 -32.45 7.26
N GLU A 483 3.31 -32.55 8.38
CA GLU A 483 4.03 -31.42 8.94
C GLU A 483 5.28 -31.14 8.10
N MET A 484 5.44 -29.89 7.68
CA MET A 484 6.61 -29.45 6.94
C MET A 484 7.64 -28.91 7.94
N GLU A 485 8.87 -29.39 7.82
CA GLU A 485 9.98 -28.86 8.63
C GLU A 485 10.32 -27.43 8.20
N LEU A 486 10.56 -26.57 9.20
CA LEU A 486 11.09 -25.23 8.96
C LEU A 486 12.58 -25.33 8.64
N LEU A 487 13.01 -24.64 7.57
CA LEU A 487 14.42 -24.45 7.31
C LEU A 487 15.03 -23.60 8.44
N GLN A 488 16.01 -24.15 9.14
CA GLN A 488 16.82 -23.39 10.07
C GLN A 488 17.82 -22.56 9.25
N ASN A 489 17.48 -21.30 8.99
CA ASN A 489 18.45 -20.35 8.46
C ASN A 489 19.27 -19.84 9.65
N SER A 490 20.58 -20.14 9.60
CA SER A 490 21.59 -19.79 10.62
C SER A 490 21.71 -18.29 10.85
#